data_AF-A0A0U5JA50-F1
#
_entry.id   AF-A0A0U5JA50-F1
#
_cell.length_a   1.000
_cell.length_b   1.000
_cell.length_c   1.000
_cell.angle_alpha   90.00
_cell.angle_beta   90.00
_cell.angle_gamma   90.00
#
_symmetry.space_group_name_H-M   'P 1'
#
loop_
_entity.id
_entity.type
_entity.pdbx_description
1 polymer ?
#
loop_
_entity_poly.entity_id
_entity_poly.type
_entity_poly.pdbx_seq_one_letter_code
_entity_poly.pdbx_strand_id
1 'polypeptide(L)'
;MASLPERREQIRLVHATFIRQVVELTQRPGGRADLETLLTAAEHQGWTALVAALRRIAGGDRSAALLTGLDEEDRIIAESILHGLQDPAGLPDPRRAQDPTLAAPGLAHMIHAARGNPQALVLIGNMADQMSKVGGTMARLAGVIRPLINGERDPDRLCRGMETRTRQLVLDILGELGKLESH
;
A
#
# COMPACT_ATOMS: atom_id res chain seq x y z
N MET A 1 -6.39 7.48 -14.72
CA MET A 1 -5.87 6.11 -14.95
C MET A 1 -4.52 6.06 -14.28
N ALA A 2 -4.30 5.18 -13.29
CA ALA A 2 -3.02 5.12 -12.59
C ALA A 2 -1.90 4.81 -13.59
N SER A 3 -0.79 5.54 -13.52
CA SER A 3 0.33 5.32 -14.41
C SER A 3 0.98 3.95 -14.11
N LEU A 4 1.50 3.25 -15.13
CA LEU A 4 2.22 1.98 -14.95
C LEU A 4 3.28 2.00 -13.81
N PRO A 5 4.04 3.11 -13.61
CA PRO A 5 4.94 3.26 -12.47
C PRO A 5 4.26 3.26 -11.09
N GLU A 6 3.07 3.85 -10.96
CA GLU A 6 2.31 3.89 -9.70
C GLU A 6 1.85 2.50 -9.28
N ARG A 7 1.35 1.69 -10.23
CA ARG A 7 0.88 0.33 -9.93
C ARG A 7 2.03 -0.57 -9.45
N ARG A 8 3.19 -0.46 -10.09
CA ARG A 8 4.40 -1.19 -9.68
C ARG A 8 4.79 -0.83 -8.25
N GLU A 9 4.83 0.45 -7.92
CA GLU A 9 5.20 0.88 -6.57
C GLU A 9 4.17 0.47 -5.51
N GLN A 10 2.87 0.50 -5.83
CA GLN A 10 1.83 -0.01 -4.94
C GLN A 10 2.03 -1.49 -4.60
N ILE A 11 2.30 -2.33 -5.60
CA ILE A 11 2.59 -3.76 -5.39
C ILE A 11 3.82 -3.91 -4.49
N ARG A 12 4.91 -3.19 -4.77
CA ARG A 12 6.13 -3.21 -3.94
C ARG A 12 5.85 -2.84 -2.49
N LEU A 13 4.99 -1.86 -2.25
CA LEU A 13 4.62 -1.40 -0.92
C LEU A 13 3.73 -2.41 -0.19
N VAL A 14 2.72 -2.98 -0.86
CA VAL A 14 1.83 -4.01 -0.28
C VAL A 14 2.64 -5.20 0.22
N HIS A 15 3.62 -5.65 -0.57
CA HIS A 15 4.47 -6.79 -0.23
C HIS A 15 5.80 -6.40 0.44
N ALA A 16 5.95 -5.15 0.89
CA ALA A 16 7.22 -4.63 1.37
C ALA A 16 7.80 -5.44 2.55
N THR A 17 6.94 -5.85 3.49
CA THR A 17 7.35 -6.69 4.63
C THR A 17 7.96 -8.01 4.16
N PHE A 18 7.27 -8.71 3.26
CA PHE A 18 7.72 -9.98 2.72
C PHE A 18 9.03 -9.82 1.92
N ILE A 19 9.08 -8.84 1.01
CA ILE A 19 10.27 -8.54 0.19
C ILE A 19 11.50 -8.31 1.09
N ARG A 20 11.36 -7.48 2.14
CA ARG A 20 12.47 -7.18 3.06
C ARG A 20 12.90 -8.41 3.85
N GLN A 21 11.95 -9.18 4.39
CA GLN A 21 12.24 -10.39 5.16
C GLN A 21 13.01 -11.42 4.33
N VAL A 22 12.62 -11.64 3.07
CA VAL A 22 13.33 -12.56 2.17
C VAL A 22 14.77 -12.09 1.93
N VAL A 23 14.99 -10.80 1.66
CA VAL A 23 16.34 -10.25 1.44
C VAL A 23 17.20 -10.36 2.69
N GLU A 24 16.66 -9.98 3.85
CA GLU A 24 17.36 -10.07 5.14
C GLU A 24 17.79 -11.51 5.45
N LEU A 25 16.85 -12.46 5.37
CA LEU A 25 17.11 -13.87 5.68
C LEU A 25 18.06 -14.53 4.67
N THR A 26 18.05 -14.07 3.41
CA THR A 26 18.98 -14.56 2.37
C THR A 26 20.42 -14.07 2.63
N GLN A 27 20.59 -12.85 3.14
CA GLN A 27 21.91 -12.28 3.44
C GLN A 27 22.44 -12.67 4.83
N ARG A 28 21.56 -13.06 5.75
CA ARG A 28 21.91 -13.42 7.12
C ARG A 28 22.64 -14.77 7.18
N PRO A 29 23.84 -14.84 7.79
CA PRO A 29 24.49 -16.12 8.07
C PRO A 29 23.60 -16.99 8.95
N GLY A 30 23.26 -18.19 8.48
CA GLY A 30 22.37 -19.13 9.18
C GLY A 30 20.86 -18.87 9.01
N GLY A 31 20.45 -17.85 8.25
CA GLY A 31 19.02 -17.53 8.03
C GLY A 31 18.25 -18.50 7.13
N ARG A 32 18.89 -19.56 6.62
CA ARG A 32 18.32 -20.46 5.61
C ARG A 32 17.11 -21.25 6.12
N ALA A 33 17.12 -21.68 7.39
CA ALA A 33 16.01 -22.42 7.97
C ALA A 33 14.75 -21.53 8.12
N ASP A 34 14.95 -20.31 8.61
CA ASP A 34 13.89 -19.31 8.76
C ASP A 34 13.34 -18.89 7.39
N LEU A 35 14.22 -18.72 6.39
CA LEU A 35 13.82 -18.43 5.02
C LEU A 35 12.95 -19.55 4.45
N GLU A 36 13.33 -20.81 4.62
CA GLU A 36 12.54 -21.93 4.11
C GLU A 36 11.16 -22.02 4.79
N THR A 37 11.09 -21.70 6.08
CA THR A 37 9.82 -21.64 6.82
C THR A 37 8.91 -20.54 6.26
N LEU A 38 9.47 -19.35 6.00
CA LEU A 38 8.75 -18.23 5.38
C LEU A 38 8.25 -18.60 3.98
N LEU A 39 9.11 -19.21 3.15
CA LEU A 39 8.77 -19.61 1.78
C LEU A 39 7.72 -20.73 1.74
N THR A 40 7.81 -21.70 2.66
CA THR A 40 6.80 -22.76 2.80
C THR A 40 5.44 -22.17 3.16
N ALA A 41 5.38 -21.20 4.09
CA ALA A 41 4.15 -20.53 4.45
C ALA A 41 3.53 -19.75 3.27
N ALA A 42 4.35 -19.12 2.41
CA ALA A 42 3.89 -18.44 1.21
C ALA A 42 3.38 -19.44 0.15
N GLU A 43 4.04 -20.59 0.01
CA GLU A 43 3.62 -21.66 -0.91
C GLU A 43 2.25 -22.22 -0.53
N HIS A 44 1.97 -22.39 0.77
CA HIS A 44 0.64 -22.77 1.26
C HIS A 44 -0.45 -21.73 0.98
N GLN A 45 -0.07 -20.46 0.75
CA GLN A 45 -0.99 -19.39 0.35
C GLN A 45 -1.18 -19.30 -1.17
N GLY A 46 -0.58 -20.23 -1.93
CA GLY A 46 -0.73 -20.31 -3.38
C GLY A 46 0.39 -19.64 -4.17
N TRP A 47 1.45 -19.13 -3.52
CA TRP A 47 2.56 -18.43 -4.20
C TRP A 47 3.62 -19.41 -4.74
N THR A 48 3.20 -20.57 -5.25
CA THR A 48 4.09 -21.69 -5.62
C THR A 48 5.13 -21.28 -6.67
N ALA A 49 4.72 -20.54 -7.70
CA ALA A 49 5.61 -20.10 -8.78
C ALA A 49 6.67 -19.11 -8.27
N LEU A 50 6.25 -18.11 -7.50
CA LEU A 50 7.14 -17.16 -6.83
C LEU A 50 8.11 -17.88 -5.90
N VAL A 51 7.63 -18.77 -5.04
CA VAL A 51 8.47 -19.51 -4.07
C VAL A 51 9.54 -20.34 -4.79
N ALA A 52 9.20 -21.00 -5.89
CA ALA A 52 10.18 -21.73 -6.70
C ALA A 52 11.30 -20.81 -7.23
N ALA A 53 10.96 -19.60 -7.68
CA ALA A 53 11.94 -18.60 -8.09
C ALA A 53 12.78 -18.10 -6.89
N LEU A 54 12.16 -17.83 -5.73
CA LEU A 54 12.85 -17.35 -4.53
C LEU A 54 13.82 -18.39 -3.96
N ARG A 55 13.50 -19.69 -3.99
CA ARG A 55 14.42 -20.76 -3.60
C ARG A 55 15.68 -20.78 -4.47
N ARG A 56 15.54 -20.55 -5.78
CA ARG A 56 16.68 -20.44 -6.71
C ARG A 56 17.50 -19.17 -6.45
N ILE A 57 16.85 -18.05 -6.15
CA ILE A 57 17.51 -16.81 -5.73
C ILE A 57 18.30 -17.02 -4.43
N ALA A 58 17.72 -17.68 -3.43
CA ALA A 58 18.42 -18.04 -2.21
C ALA A 58 19.62 -18.97 -2.47
N GLY A 59 19.53 -19.82 -3.51
CA GLY A 59 20.61 -20.66 -4.02
C GLY A 59 21.72 -19.93 -4.79
N GLY A 60 21.58 -18.63 -5.03
CA GLY A 60 22.59 -17.81 -5.73
C GLY A 60 22.29 -17.50 -7.19
N ASP A 61 21.19 -18.00 -7.75
CA ASP A 61 20.78 -17.68 -9.12
C ASP A 61 20.31 -16.23 -9.23
N ARG A 62 20.81 -15.49 -10.22
CA ARG A 62 20.44 -14.08 -10.50
C ARG A 62 19.98 -13.88 -11.94
N SER A 63 19.72 -14.97 -12.66
CA SER A 63 19.37 -14.92 -14.08
C SER A 63 17.96 -14.38 -14.32
N ALA A 64 17.74 -13.72 -15.46
CA ALA A 64 16.41 -13.26 -15.87
C ALA A 64 15.41 -14.42 -16.09
N ALA A 65 15.90 -15.64 -16.29
CA ALA A 65 15.08 -16.83 -16.44
C ALA A 65 14.24 -17.17 -15.20
N LEU A 66 14.60 -16.62 -14.03
CA LEU A 66 13.83 -16.73 -12.79
C LEU A 66 12.46 -16.05 -12.86
N LEU A 67 12.30 -15.06 -13.75
CA LEU A 67 11.08 -14.28 -13.90
C LEU A 67 10.12 -14.88 -14.92
N THR A 68 10.55 -15.90 -15.65
CA THR A 68 9.74 -16.55 -16.69
C THR A 68 8.61 -17.36 -16.06
N GLY A 69 7.38 -17.08 -16.49
CA GLY A 69 6.19 -17.79 -16.00
C GLY A 69 5.60 -17.23 -14.70
N LEU A 70 6.20 -16.18 -14.12
CA LEU A 70 5.58 -15.42 -13.04
C LEU A 70 4.50 -14.49 -13.61
N ASP A 71 3.44 -14.29 -12.84
CA ASP A 71 2.49 -13.22 -13.14
C ASP A 71 3.12 -11.83 -12.86
N GLU A 72 2.36 -10.78 -13.12
CA GLU A 72 2.86 -9.41 -12.96
C GLU A 72 3.24 -9.08 -11.50
N GLU A 73 2.45 -9.54 -10.54
CA GLU A 73 2.65 -9.26 -9.11
C GLU A 73 3.89 -10.01 -8.60
N ASP A 74 3.95 -11.31 -8.85
CA ASP A 74 5.07 -12.20 -8.52
C ASP A 74 6.37 -11.70 -9.15
N ARG A 75 6.31 -11.26 -10.41
CA ARG A 75 7.47 -10.70 -11.11
C ARG A 75 7.99 -9.43 -10.43
N ILE A 76 7.10 -8.52 -10.04
CA ILE A 76 7.50 -7.28 -9.35
C ILE A 76 8.13 -7.59 -7.98
N ILE A 77 7.59 -8.58 -7.26
CA ILE A 77 8.14 -9.03 -5.97
C ILE A 77 9.53 -9.64 -6.18
N ALA A 78 9.68 -10.58 -7.11
CA ALA A 78 10.95 -11.24 -7.40
C ALA A 78 12.02 -10.25 -7.92
N GLU A 79 11.67 -9.32 -8.80
CA GLU A 79 12.56 -8.24 -9.26
C GLU A 79 13.00 -7.34 -8.10
N SER A 80 12.08 -7.01 -7.18
CA SER A 80 12.39 -6.18 -6.01
C SER A 80 13.35 -6.87 -5.04
N ILE A 81 13.23 -8.19 -4.87
CA ILE A 81 14.14 -9.00 -4.06
C ILE A 81 15.52 -9.08 -4.73
N LEU A 82 15.58 -9.36 -6.04
CA LEU A 82 16.84 -9.39 -6.78
C LEU A 82 17.58 -8.06 -6.70
N HIS A 83 16.87 -6.94 -6.89
CA HIS A 83 17.43 -5.61 -6.73
C HIS A 83 17.86 -5.36 -5.28
N GLY A 84 17.02 -5.71 -4.30
CA GLY A 84 17.32 -5.52 -2.88
C GLY A 84 18.53 -6.32 -2.38
N LEU A 85 18.82 -7.47 -2.99
CA LEU A 85 20.02 -8.25 -2.71
C LEU A 85 21.30 -7.57 -3.19
N GLN A 86 21.22 -6.73 -4.22
CA GLN A 86 22.34 -5.95 -4.76
C GLN A 86 22.46 -4.59 -4.08
N ASP A 87 21.33 -3.91 -3.89
CA ASP A 87 21.20 -2.61 -3.25
C ASP A 87 20.05 -2.64 -2.22
N PRO A 88 20.37 -2.87 -0.94
CA PRO A 88 19.38 -2.86 0.14
C PRO A 88 18.70 -1.50 0.35
N ALA A 89 19.30 -0.39 -0.09
CA ALA A 89 18.71 0.94 0.05
C ALA A 89 17.50 1.13 -0.89
N GLY A 90 17.43 0.38 -1.99
CA GLY A 90 16.31 0.37 -2.94
C GLY A 90 15.08 -0.42 -2.47
N LEU A 91 15.13 -1.08 -1.32
CA LEU A 91 14.01 -1.87 -0.79
C LEU A 91 12.81 -1.00 -0.40
N PRO A 92 11.56 -1.45 -0.68
CA PRO A 92 10.38 -0.72 -0.25
C PRO A 92 10.32 -0.63 1.27
N ASP A 93 9.82 0.50 1.79
CA ASP A 93 9.62 0.70 3.23
C ASP A 93 8.20 0.26 3.61
N PRO A 94 8.01 -0.81 4.41
CA PRO A 94 6.68 -1.25 4.85
C PRO A 94 5.96 -0.19 5.69
N ARG A 95 6.68 0.76 6.31
CA ARG A 95 6.06 1.89 7.01
C ARG A 95 5.36 2.84 6.05
N ARG A 96 5.81 2.95 4.80
CA ARG A 96 5.13 3.71 3.75
C ARG A 96 3.81 3.06 3.33
N ALA A 97 3.71 1.74 3.33
CA ALA A 97 2.42 1.06 3.08
C ALA A 97 1.37 1.39 4.14
N GLN A 98 1.81 1.73 5.36
CA GLN A 98 0.96 2.20 6.46
C GLN A 98 0.85 3.72 6.53
N ASP A 99 1.46 4.44 5.58
CA ASP A 99 1.39 5.89 5.55
C ASP A 99 0.00 6.30 5.08
N PRO A 100 -0.82 6.91 5.97
CA PRO A 100 -2.14 7.35 5.61
C PRO A 100 -2.08 8.39 4.47
N THR A 101 -0.97 9.12 4.31
CA THR A 101 -0.79 10.12 3.25
C THR A 101 -0.88 9.52 1.84
N LEU A 102 -0.57 8.23 1.65
CA LEU A 102 -0.76 7.54 0.36
C LEU A 102 -2.23 7.24 0.04
N ALA A 103 -3.10 7.18 1.05
CA ALA A 103 -4.53 7.06 0.86
C ALA A 103 -5.19 8.40 0.52
N ALA A 104 -4.54 9.53 0.83
CA ALA A 104 -5.12 10.86 0.68
C ALA A 104 -5.54 11.20 -0.77
N PRO A 105 -4.71 10.96 -1.82
CA PRO A 105 -5.11 11.26 -3.20
C PRO A 105 -6.30 10.43 -3.68
N GLY A 106 -6.36 9.15 -3.29
CA GLY A 106 -7.46 8.24 -3.63
C GLY A 106 -8.76 8.62 -2.92
N LEU A 107 -8.68 8.93 -1.62
CA LEU A 107 -9.81 9.43 -0.84
C LEU A 107 -10.31 10.78 -1.39
N ALA A 108 -9.41 11.72 -1.71
CA ALA A 108 -9.76 13.00 -2.30
C ALA A 108 -10.50 12.83 -3.63
N HIS A 109 -10.02 11.95 -4.52
CA HIS A 109 -10.71 11.64 -5.78
C HIS A 109 -12.12 11.08 -5.55
N MET A 110 -12.28 10.13 -4.62
CA MET A 110 -13.59 9.55 -4.34
C MET A 110 -14.55 10.57 -3.71
N ILE A 111 -14.06 11.41 -2.79
CA ILE A 111 -14.84 12.50 -2.18
C ILE A 111 -15.29 13.51 -3.25
N HIS A 112 -14.38 13.89 -4.15
CA HIS A 112 -14.68 14.80 -5.24
C HIS A 112 -15.73 14.19 -6.19
N ALA A 113 -15.54 12.93 -6.62
CA ALA A 113 -16.47 12.22 -7.48
C ALA A 113 -17.86 12.06 -6.85
N ALA A 114 -17.93 11.80 -5.54
CA ALA A 114 -19.18 11.60 -4.81
C ALA A 114 -20.11 12.83 -4.80
N ARG A 115 -19.63 14.02 -5.19
CA ARG A 115 -20.47 15.23 -5.32
C ARG A 115 -21.43 15.16 -6.51
N GLY A 116 -21.00 14.55 -7.61
CA GLY A 116 -21.77 14.49 -8.85
C GLY A 116 -22.10 13.08 -9.31
N ASN A 117 -21.50 12.06 -8.69
CA ASN A 117 -21.65 10.66 -9.06
C ASN A 117 -22.34 9.87 -7.93
N PRO A 118 -23.62 9.49 -8.08
CA PRO A 118 -24.36 8.73 -7.08
C PRO A 118 -23.71 7.38 -6.72
N GLN A 119 -23.07 6.71 -7.68
CA GLN A 119 -22.38 5.45 -7.44
C GLN A 119 -21.13 5.66 -6.57
N ALA A 120 -20.37 6.73 -6.82
CA ALA A 120 -19.24 7.10 -5.96
C ALA A 120 -19.70 7.48 -4.55
N LEU A 121 -20.85 8.15 -4.42
CA LEU A 121 -21.46 8.50 -3.14
C LEU A 121 -21.85 7.24 -2.32
N VAL A 122 -22.42 6.22 -2.97
CA VAL A 122 -22.74 4.95 -2.31
C VAL A 122 -21.46 4.23 -1.88
N LEU A 123 -20.45 4.16 -2.75
CA LEU A 123 -19.19 3.48 -2.46
C LEU A 123 -18.48 4.10 -1.25
N ILE A 124 -18.34 5.43 -1.24
CA ILE A 124 -17.67 6.13 -0.14
C ILE A 124 -18.51 6.12 1.14
N GLY A 125 -19.84 6.10 1.03
CA GLY A 125 -20.75 5.95 2.17
C GLY A 125 -20.60 4.59 2.85
N ASN A 126 -20.56 3.50 2.09
CA ASN A 126 -20.33 2.17 2.62
C ASN A 126 -18.96 2.05 3.29
N MET A 127 -17.94 2.64 2.69
CA MET A 127 -16.60 2.66 3.27
C MET A 127 -16.57 3.46 4.58
N ALA A 128 -17.21 4.63 4.64
CA ALA A 128 -17.35 5.43 5.85
C ALA A 128 -18.09 4.66 6.97
N ASP A 129 -19.16 3.93 6.63
CA ASP A 129 -19.90 3.10 7.59
C ASP A 129 -19.03 1.98 8.17
N GLN A 130 -18.27 1.28 7.32
CA GLN A 130 -17.31 0.27 7.77
C GLN A 130 -16.22 0.86 8.66
N MET A 131 -15.63 2.00 8.27
CA MET A 131 -14.62 2.71 9.04
C MET A 131 -15.15 3.17 10.41
N SER A 132 -16.42 3.57 10.49
CA SER A 132 -17.06 3.96 11.75
C SER A 132 -17.16 2.80 12.75
N LYS A 133 -17.40 1.58 12.27
CA LYS A 133 -17.54 0.36 13.09
C LYS A 133 -16.20 -0.13 13.65
N VAL A 134 -15.09 0.16 12.97
CA VAL A 134 -13.74 -0.20 13.44
C VAL A 134 -13.32 0.61 14.67
N GLY A 135 -13.83 1.85 14.81
CA GLY A 135 -13.51 2.73 15.94
C GLY A 135 -12.15 3.45 15.81
N GLY A 136 -11.79 4.20 16.86
CA GLY A 136 -10.52 4.94 16.93
C GLY A 136 -10.32 5.95 15.79
N THR A 137 -9.12 5.97 15.21
CA THR A 137 -8.74 6.86 14.09
C THR A 137 -9.65 6.69 12.87
N MET A 138 -10.10 5.48 12.56
CA MET A 138 -10.94 5.21 11.38
C MET A 138 -12.34 5.80 11.54
N ALA A 139 -12.91 5.76 12.74
CA ALA A 139 -14.20 6.40 13.01
C ALA A 139 -14.13 7.94 12.92
N ARG A 140 -12.99 8.52 13.34
CA ARG A 140 -12.74 9.97 13.17
C ARG A 140 -12.65 10.37 11.71
N LEU A 141 -11.99 9.56 10.88
CA LEU A 141 -11.93 9.77 9.43
C LEU A 141 -13.30 9.60 8.75
N ALA A 142 -14.09 8.60 9.16
CA ALA A 142 -15.45 8.43 8.66
C ALA A 142 -16.31 9.69 8.89
N GLY A 143 -16.16 10.32 10.06
CA GLY A 143 -16.89 11.53 10.43
C GLY A 143 -16.61 12.76 9.55
N VAL A 144 -15.43 12.83 8.90
CA VAL A 144 -15.08 13.97 8.02
C VAL A 144 -15.48 13.76 6.57
N ILE A 145 -15.76 12.53 6.13
CA ILE A 145 -16.13 12.23 4.74
C ILE A 145 -17.37 13.02 4.32
N ARG A 146 -18.43 13.02 5.14
CA ARG A 146 -19.69 13.70 4.81
C ARG A 146 -19.52 15.23 4.72
N PRO A 147 -18.89 15.92 5.70
CA PRO A 147 -18.52 17.34 5.56
C PRO A 147 -17.69 17.65 4.30
N LEU A 148 -16.68 16.83 3.99
CA LEU A 148 -15.81 17.05 2.83
C LEU A 148 -16.58 16.95 1.49
N ILE A 149 -17.48 15.98 1.36
CA ILE A 149 -18.39 15.86 0.21
C ILE A 149 -19.26 17.12 0.10
N ASN A 150 -19.81 17.59 1.23
CA ASN A 150 -20.71 18.75 1.28
C ASN A 150 -20.04 20.12 1.06
N GLY A 151 -18.72 20.20 0.92
CA GLY A 151 -18.05 21.48 0.67
C GLY A 151 -17.18 22.00 1.82
N GLU A 152 -17.15 21.33 2.97
CA GLU A 152 -16.36 21.79 4.10
C GLU A 152 -14.86 21.69 3.78
N ARG A 153 -14.11 22.76 4.04
CA ARG A 153 -12.66 22.86 3.79
C ARG A 153 -11.88 23.42 4.97
N ASP A 154 -12.56 23.83 6.04
CA ASP A 154 -11.91 24.38 7.23
C ASP A 154 -11.19 23.27 8.01
N PRO A 155 -9.84 23.29 8.08
CA PRO A 155 -9.06 22.28 8.79
C PRO A 155 -9.36 22.23 10.29
N ASP A 156 -9.65 23.35 10.93
CA ASP A 156 -9.87 23.43 12.38
C ASP A 156 -11.24 22.84 12.76
N ARG A 157 -12.23 22.96 11.87
CA ARG A 157 -13.53 22.30 12.04
C ARG A 157 -13.43 20.80 11.76
N LEU A 158 -12.73 20.41 10.70
CA LEU A 158 -12.61 19.01 10.28
C LEU A 158 -11.72 18.20 11.22
N CYS A 159 -10.63 18.77 11.73
CA CYS A 159 -9.65 18.06 12.56
C CYS A 159 -9.93 18.14 14.07
N ARG A 160 -11.10 18.65 14.47
CA ARG A 160 -11.43 18.89 15.88
C ARG A 160 -11.41 17.60 16.69
N GLY A 161 -10.57 17.57 17.74
CA GLY A 161 -10.45 16.41 18.63
C GLY A 161 -9.75 15.21 17.99
N MET A 162 -9.00 15.42 16.90
CA MET A 162 -8.16 14.40 16.28
C MET A 162 -6.73 14.42 16.84
N GLU A 163 -6.13 13.23 16.91
CA GLU A 163 -4.70 13.07 17.18
C GLU A 163 -3.85 13.50 15.98
N THR A 164 -2.57 13.79 16.21
CA THR A 164 -1.64 14.35 15.22
C THR A 164 -1.61 13.59 13.90
N ARG A 165 -1.58 12.26 13.94
CA ARG A 165 -1.53 11.42 12.72
C ARG A 165 -2.81 11.50 11.89
N THR A 166 -3.97 11.49 12.56
CA THR A 166 -5.28 11.58 11.90
C THR A 166 -5.51 12.97 11.33
N ARG A 167 -5.09 14.01 12.06
CA ARG A 167 -5.09 15.40 11.58
C ARG A 167 -4.27 15.54 10.30
N GLN A 168 -3.06 14.99 10.27
CA GLN A 168 -2.19 15.09 9.10
C GLN A 168 -2.87 14.48 7.86
N LEU A 169 -3.48 13.30 7.99
CA LEU A 169 -4.22 12.69 6.88
C LEU A 169 -5.34 13.59 6.34
N VAL A 170 -6.13 14.22 7.21
CA VAL A 170 -7.19 15.13 6.77
C VAL A 170 -6.61 16.35 6.04
N LEU A 171 -5.49 16.88 6.51
CA LEU A 171 -4.79 17.98 5.83
C LEU A 171 -4.29 17.57 4.45
N ASP A 172 -3.74 16.36 4.31
CA ASP A 172 -3.27 15.86 3.02
C ASP A 172 -4.44 15.67 2.04
N ILE A 173 -5.58 15.14 2.52
CA ILE A 173 -6.81 15.03 1.72
C ILE A 173 -7.30 16.41 1.26
N LEU A 174 -7.28 17.41 2.13
CA LEU A 174 -7.65 18.78 1.78
C LEU A 174 -6.71 19.38 0.72
N GLY A 175 -5.41 19.11 0.84
CA GLY A 175 -4.42 19.51 -0.16
C GLY A 175 -4.68 18.89 -1.53
N GLU A 176 -4.98 17.59 -1.59
CA GLU A 176 -5.32 16.89 -2.82
C GLU A 176 -6.67 17.35 -3.41
N LEU A 177 -7.68 17.59 -2.57
CA LEU A 177 -8.96 18.17 -3.01
C LEU A 177 -8.78 19.56 -3.61
N GLY A 178 -7.92 20.40 -3.03
CA GLY A 178 -7.60 21.72 -3.57
C GLY A 178 -6.99 21.65 -4.97
N LYS A 179 -6.11 20.66 -5.23
CA LYS A 179 -5.56 20.43 -6.58
C LYS A 179 -6.65 20.03 -7.58
N LEU A 180 -7.55 19.13 -7.19
CA LEU A 180 -8.66 18.67 -8.04
C LEU A 180 -9.70 19.75 -8.34
N GLU A 181 -9.89 20.70 -7.42
CA GLU A 181 -10.83 21.82 -7.59
C GLU A 181 -10.23 23.02 -8.34
N SER A 182 -8.90 23.08 -8.48
CA SER A 182 -8.18 24.13 -9.20
C SER A 182 -7.98 23.83 -10.69
N HIS A 183 -8.45 22.67 -11.17
CA HIS A 183 -8.41 22.19 -12.55
C HIS A 183 -9.83 22.08 -13.12
#